data_AF-A0A7C2UJ57-F1
#
_entry.id   AF-A0A7C2UJ57-F1
#
_cell.length_a   1.000
_cell.length_b   1.000
_cell.length_c   1.000
_cell.angle_alpha   90.00
_cell.angle_beta   90.00
_cell.angle_gamma   90.00
#
_symmetry.space_group_name_H-M   'P 1'
#
loop_
_entity.id
_entity.type
_entity.pdbx_description
1 polymer ?
#
loop_
_entity_poly.entity_id
_entity_poly.type
_entity_poly.pdbx_seq_one_letter_code
_entity_poly.pdbx_strand_id
1 'polypeptide(L)'
;MGSTFRTVYVYGSTMDGRTRPSSDVDIIAWVGRKSDTVESLLLRLNRLLTEGYRVLTGCGSLRRLFDIHLADDEDVALGRRYGSVVRSAWSGPACQWRR
;
A
#
# COMPACT_ATOMS: atom_id res chain seq x y z
N MET A 1 13.43 6.05 -18.80
CA MET A 1 13.47 5.83 -17.34
C MET A 1 12.13 5.25 -16.92
N GLY A 2 12.04 3.91 -16.82
CA GLY A 2 10.77 3.23 -16.56
C GLY A 2 10.39 3.32 -15.08
N SER A 3 9.10 3.49 -14.79
CA SER A 3 8.61 3.51 -13.41
C SER A 3 8.98 2.22 -12.68
N THR A 4 9.55 2.35 -11.49
CA THR A 4 9.83 1.22 -10.59
C THR A 4 8.54 0.53 -10.13
N PHE A 5 7.43 1.27 -10.06
CA PHE A 5 6.10 0.75 -9.76
C PHE A 5 5.44 0.12 -10.99
N ARG A 6 4.86 -1.05 -10.78
CA ARG A 6 4.07 -1.81 -11.76
C ARG A 6 2.57 -1.67 -11.50
N THR A 7 2.15 -1.93 -10.26
CA THR A 7 0.74 -1.91 -9.86
C THR A 7 0.62 -1.48 -8.41
N VAL A 8 -0.48 -0.80 -8.06
CA VAL A 8 -0.85 -0.46 -6.69
C VAL A 8 -2.21 -1.06 -6.39
N TYR A 9 -2.30 -1.77 -5.27
CA TYR A 9 -3.53 -2.38 -4.80
C TYR A 9 -3.92 -1.88 -3.42
N VAL A 10 -5.21 -1.86 -3.15
CA VAL A 10 -5.78 -1.74 -1.80
C VAL A 10 -6.29 -3.11 -1.38
N TYR A 11 -6.09 -3.48 -0.12
CA TYR A 11 -6.51 -4.78 0.39
C TYR A 11 -6.99 -4.71 1.84
N GLY A 12 -7.26 -5.88 2.42
CA GLY A 12 -7.53 -5.99 3.85
C GLY A 12 -8.84 -5.33 4.27
N SER A 13 -8.87 -4.88 5.53
CA SER A 13 -10.08 -4.33 6.15
C SER A 13 -10.58 -3.04 5.48
N THR A 14 -9.70 -2.38 4.71
CA THR A 14 -10.05 -1.24 3.87
C THR A 14 -11.16 -1.57 2.88
N MET A 15 -11.20 -2.82 2.39
CA MET A 15 -12.16 -3.29 1.40
C MET A 15 -13.54 -3.58 1.97
N ASP A 16 -13.67 -3.75 3.30
CA ASP A 16 -14.90 -4.25 3.94
C ASP A 16 -15.93 -3.14 4.23
N GLY A 17 -15.66 -1.89 3.81
CA GLY A 17 -16.57 -0.76 4.01
C GLY A 17 -16.79 -0.35 5.48
N ARG A 18 -15.95 -0.85 6.39
CA ARG A 18 -16.01 -0.59 7.85
C ARG A 18 -14.89 0.32 8.35
N THR A 19 -14.21 1.02 7.44
CA THR A 19 -13.13 1.95 7.79
C THR A 19 -13.65 3.12 8.60
N ARG A 20 -12.96 3.41 9.70
CA ARG A 20 -13.18 4.61 10.52
C ARG A 20 -12.19 5.69 10.09
N PRO A 21 -12.41 6.97 10.43
CA PRO A 21 -11.44 8.03 10.14
C PRO A 21 -10.05 7.79 10.74
N SER A 22 -9.96 6.98 11.80
CA SER A 22 -8.69 6.57 12.42
C SER A 22 -8.13 5.25 11.89
N SER A 23 -8.82 4.60 10.95
CA SER A 23 -8.33 3.38 10.29
C SER A 23 -7.27 3.75 9.26
N ASP A 24 -6.22 2.95 9.19
CA ASP A 24 -5.28 2.97 8.09
C ASP A 24 -5.87 2.31 6.85
N VAL A 25 -5.22 2.59 5.72
CA VAL A 25 -5.51 1.99 4.42
C VAL A 25 -4.36 1.06 4.05
N ASP A 26 -4.67 -0.23 3.92
CA ASP A 26 -3.71 -1.27 3.57
C ASP A 26 -3.41 -1.24 2.07
N ILE A 27 -2.14 -1.01 1.71
CA ILE A 27 -1.69 -0.90 0.31
C ILE A 27 -0.64 -1.95 0.00
N ILE A 28 -0.76 -2.60 -1.16
CA ILE A 28 0.34 -3.36 -1.77
C ILE A 28 0.89 -2.57 -2.96
N ALA A 29 2.14 -2.15 -2.86
CA ALA A 29 2.88 -1.55 -3.96
C ALA A 29 3.74 -2.63 -4.65
N TRP A 30 3.32 -3.07 -5.83
CA TRP A 30 4.11 -3.98 -6.66
C TRP A 30 5.13 -3.19 -7.47
N VAL A 31 6.40 -3.44 -7.21
CA VAL A 31 7.55 -2.84 -7.88
C VAL A 31 8.36 -3.87 -8.67
N GLY A 32 9.17 -3.45 -9.64
CA GLY A 32 10.04 -4.39 -10.36
C GLY A 32 11.10 -5.02 -9.44
N ARG A 33 11.69 -4.22 -8.55
CA ARG A 33 12.63 -4.66 -7.51
C ARG A 33 12.51 -3.76 -6.29
N LYS A 34 12.55 -4.34 -5.09
CA LYS A 34 12.65 -3.56 -3.85
C LYS A 34 13.98 -2.81 -3.79
N SER A 35 13.94 -1.60 -3.25
CA SER A 35 15.15 -0.84 -2.95
C SER A 35 14.87 0.11 -1.79
N ASP A 36 15.91 0.37 -1.01
CA ASP A 36 15.86 1.30 0.13
C ASP A 36 15.40 2.70 -0.31
N THR A 37 15.69 3.09 -1.55
CA THR A 37 15.24 4.37 -2.13
C THR A 37 13.72 4.41 -2.28
N VAL A 38 13.11 3.35 -2.80
CA VAL A 38 11.64 3.26 -2.94
C VAL A 38 10.98 3.22 -1.57
N GLU A 39 11.53 2.42 -0.65
CA GLU A 39 11.00 2.31 0.71
C GLU A 39 11.06 3.66 1.45
N SER A 40 12.20 4.34 1.40
CA SER A 40 12.39 5.67 2.01
C SER A 40 11.44 6.71 1.42
N LEU A 41 11.22 6.68 0.09
CA LEU A 41 10.25 7.57 -0.56
C LEU A 41 8.83 7.32 -0.06
N LEU A 42 8.39 6.06 -0.02
CA LEU A 42 7.05 5.69 0.44
C LEU A 42 6.83 6.04 1.91
N LEU A 43 7.83 5.81 2.77
CA LEU A 43 7.77 6.21 4.18
C LEU A 43 7.62 7.73 4.33
N ARG A 44 8.37 8.51 3.55
CA ARG A 44 8.30 9.98 3.59
C ARG A 44 6.95 10.49 3.08
N LEU A 45 6.45 9.92 1.99
CA LEU A 45 5.13 10.26 1.45
C LEU A 45 4.02 9.92 2.45
N ASN A 46 4.04 8.72 3.03
CA ASN A 46 3.04 8.32 4.02
C ASN A 46 3.04 9.24 5.24
N ARG A 47 4.21 9.66 5.73
CA ARG A 47 4.31 10.63 6.83
C ARG A 47 3.65 11.97 6.46
N LEU A 48 3.97 12.52 5.29
CA LEU A 48 3.41 13.80 4.83
C LEU A 48 1.88 13.72 4.65
N LEU A 49 1.40 12.63 4.04
CA LEU A 49 -0.03 12.42 3.81
C LEU A 49 -0.79 12.17 5.12
N THR A 50 -0.19 11.44 6.07
CA THR A 50 -0.76 11.26 7.41
C THR A 50 -0.92 12.60 8.11
N GLU A 51 0.11 13.45 8.08
CA GLU A 51 0.04 14.76 8.72
C GLU A 51 -1.02 15.66 8.08
N GLY A 52 -1.04 15.72 6.74
CA GLY A 52 -2.07 16.46 6.01
C GLY A 52 -3.49 15.96 6.34
N TYR A 53 -3.68 14.65 6.41
CA TYR A 53 -4.98 14.06 6.76
C TYR A 53 -5.41 14.43 8.18
N ARG A 54 -4.49 14.40 9.17
CA ARG A 54 -4.79 14.82 10.54
C ARG A 54 -5.25 16.27 10.60
N VAL A 55 -4.57 17.16 9.89
CA VAL A 55 -4.92 18.59 9.84
C VAL A 55 -6.30 18.78 9.22
N LEU A 56 -6.59 18.08 8.11
CA LEU A 56 -7.87 18.22 7.39
C LEU A 56 -9.06 17.64 8.16
N THR A 57 -8.86 16.56 8.92
CA THR A 57 -9.95 15.81 9.56
C THR A 57 -10.07 16.04 11.06
N GLY A 58 -9.06 16.67 11.69
CA GLY A 58 -8.94 16.75 13.15
C GLY A 58 -8.63 15.40 13.82
N CYS A 59 -8.37 14.33 13.06
CA CYS A 59 -8.14 12.99 13.61
C CYS A 59 -6.72 12.81 14.17
N GLY A 60 -6.42 13.45 15.30
CA GLY A 60 -5.09 13.41 15.92
C GLY A 60 -4.62 12.02 16.38
N SER A 61 -5.53 11.05 16.52
CA SER A 61 -5.21 9.67 16.94
C SER A 61 -4.71 8.77 15.81
N LEU A 62 -4.91 9.15 14.55
CA LEU A 62 -4.46 8.36 13.39
C LEU A 62 -2.93 8.27 13.39
N ARG A 63 -2.35 7.09 13.58
CA ARG A 63 -0.87 6.92 13.65
C ARG A 63 -0.19 6.98 12.29
N ARG A 64 -0.77 6.31 11.31
CA ARG A 64 -0.33 6.23 9.91
C ARG A 64 -1.57 6.15 9.04
N LEU A 65 -1.59 6.86 7.91
CA LEU A 65 -2.69 6.83 6.97
C LEU A 65 -2.66 5.58 6.10
N PHE A 66 -1.47 5.18 5.66
CA PHE A 66 -1.27 3.99 4.84
C PHE A 66 -0.41 2.97 5.58
N ASP A 67 -0.79 1.69 5.50
CA ASP A 67 0.10 0.58 5.79
C ASP A 67 0.58 0.00 4.45
N ILE A 68 1.79 0.40 4.04
CA ILE A 68 2.30 0.12 2.69
C ILE A 68 3.21 -1.09 2.73
N HIS A 69 2.86 -2.10 1.95
CA HIS A 69 3.63 -3.32 1.79
C HIS A 69 4.21 -3.42 0.38
N LEU A 70 5.51 -3.66 0.30
CA LEU A 70 6.21 -3.83 -0.97
C LEU A 70 6.23 -5.30 -1.39
N ALA A 71 5.80 -5.55 -2.63
CA ALA A 71 6.00 -6.80 -3.35
C ALA A 71 6.86 -6.52 -4.58
N ASP A 72 7.83 -7.38 -4.86
CA ASP A 72 8.55 -7.34 -6.13
C ASP A 72 8.15 -8.48 -7.08
N ASP A 73 8.76 -8.48 -8.27
CA ASP A 73 8.50 -9.50 -9.28
C ASP A 73 8.77 -10.92 -8.77
N GLU A 74 9.79 -11.09 -7.93
CA GLU A 74 10.12 -12.38 -7.35
C GLU A 74 9.07 -12.82 -6.32
N ASP A 75 8.66 -11.92 -5.42
CA ASP A 75 7.58 -12.21 -4.47
C ASP A 75 6.30 -12.64 -5.17
N VAL A 76 5.91 -11.95 -6.24
CA VAL A 76 4.68 -12.26 -6.99
C VAL A 76 4.85 -13.55 -7.77
N ALA A 77 5.96 -13.73 -8.50
CA ALA A 77 6.21 -14.95 -9.28
C ALA A 77 6.21 -16.21 -8.39
N LEU A 78 6.78 -16.11 -7.19
CA LEU A 78 6.86 -17.21 -6.23
C LEU A 78 5.67 -17.31 -5.28
N GLY A 79 4.74 -16.34 -5.30
CA GLY A 79 3.61 -16.29 -4.39
C GLY A 79 4.04 -16.21 -2.92
N ARG A 80 5.06 -15.39 -2.62
CA ARG A 80 5.62 -15.20 -1.28
C ARG A 80 5.21 -13.84 -0.72
N ARG A 81 5.17 -13.72 0.62
CA ARG A 81 4.84 -12.47 1.31
C ARG A 81 3.55 -11.87 0.73
N TYR A 82 3.55 -10.58 0.40
CA TYR A 82 2.40 -9.91 -0.24
C TYR A 82 2.19 -10.28 -1.71
N GLY A 83 3.15 -10.94 -2.35
CA GLY A 83 2.96 -11.52 -3.68
C GLY A 83 1.96 -12.67 -3.69
N SER A 84 1.76 -13.38 -2.57
CA SER A 84 0.69 -14.39 -2.45
C SER A 84 -0.69 -13.74 -2.45
N VAL A 85 -0.84 -12.58 -1.80
CA VAL A 85 -2.09 -11.81 -1.74
C VAL A 85 -2.45 -11.30 -3.12
N VAL A 86 -1.48 -10.75 -3.87
CA VAL A 86 -1.67 -10.32 -5.27
C VAL A 86 -2.18 -11.46 -6.16
N ARG A 87 -1.79 -12.71 -5.88
CA ARG A 87 -2.21 -13.89 -6.64
C ARG A 87 -3.47 -14.58 -6.10
N SER A 88 -4.01 -14.13 -4.97
CA SER A 88 -5.16 -14.77 -4.34
C SER A 88 -6.42 -14.56 -5.18
N ALA A 89 -7.10 -15.66 -5.54
CA ALA A 89 -8.37 -15.61 -6.25
C ALA A 89 -9.57 -15.27 -5.35
N TRP A 90 -9.42 -15.44 -4.02
CA TRP A 90 -10.51 -15.31 -3.04
C TRP A 90 -10.46 -14.02 -2.23
N SER A 91 -9.25 -13.52 -1.99
CA SER A 91 -8.97 -12.28 -1.24
C SER A 91 -8.20 -11.29 -2.11
N GLY A 92 -8.44 -11.35 -3.43
CA GLY A 92 -7.71 -10.57 -4.41
C GLY A 92 -7.80 -9.09 -4.10
N PRO A 93 -6.66 -8.37 -4.03
CA PRO A 93 -6.68 -6.97 -3.65
C PRO A 93 -7.22 -6.13 -4.83
N ALA A 94 -7.90 -5.02 -4.52
CA ALA A 94 -8.46 -4.15 -5.56
C ALA A 94 -7.35 -3.33 -6.22
N CYS A 95 -7.18 -3.51 -7.52
CA CYS A 95 -6.25 -2.73 -8.32
C CYS A 95 -6.71 -1.27 -8.40
N GLN A 96 -5.90 -0.34 -7.87
CA GLN A 96 -6.18 1.09 -7.93
C GLN A 96 -5.42 1.78 -9.07
N TRP A 97 -4.26 1.23 -9.45
CA TRP A 97 -3.46 1.77 -10.53
C TRP A 97 -2.53 0.70 -11.13
N ARG A 98 -2.32 0.73 -12.44
CA ARG A 98 -1.42 -0.17 -13.17
C ARG A 98 -0.77 0.56 -14.35
N ARG A 99 0.48 0.17 -14.66
CA ARG A 99 1.18 0.55 -15.89
C ARG A 99 1.04 -0.48 -17.01
#